data_AF-D8UM62-F1
#
_entry.id   AF-D8UM62-F1
#
_cell.length_a   1.000
_cell.length_b   1.000
_cell.length_c   1.000
_cell.angle_alpha   90.00
_cell.angle_beta   90.00
_cell.angle_gamma   90.00
#
_symmetry.space_group_name_H-M   'P 1'
#
loop_
_entity.id
_entity.type
_entity.pdbx_description
1 polymer ?
#
loop_
_entity_poly.entity_id
_entity_poly.type
_entity_poly.pdbx_seq_one_letter_code
_entity_poly.pdbx_strand_id
1 'polypeptide(L)'
;MSNSEPWKAIFVALRFIWNVSFGRGWDSAPVGVSEGSCHVDELGVCNPASASSTTILSARPVLLPGANSDIIYKQRLLVIIMDYSACRAPAALSEFGARNIFMGKPSPVGLGSGITQKYLQCSYGKLNITAFKAITVTANCSSNEPGPSFSTCPVLRFIKDGSSGAKDILGEDAFLSDFSHYVYVLPPGVNEFCRGDWAAVPGRQIVLRTLLGSLERWSATLELTLHNFGLWHSWQGGHEFEDGSSPSGRKDVCPNAPELAYLGWTSPVKGGGQVDANTLPVGTVRSFNLPATYLTSDGHFVRVVPDWLPTYSNRTGAKNLYIAVRVNKGGDALLAAPYANAVNVHEVNATM
;
A
#
# COMPACT_ATOMS: atom_id res chain seq x y z
N MET A 1 -32.51 11.56 -27.11
CA MET A 1 -31.44 12.57 -26.97
C MET A 1 -30.21 11.87 -26.44
N SER A 2 -29.32 11.45 -27.36
CA SER A 2 -28.09 10.71 -27.05
C SER A 2 -26.92 11.69 -26.93
N ASN A 3 -26.38 11.85 -25.74
CA ASN A 3 -25.10 12.53 -25.54
C ASN A 3 -24.00 11.47 -25.48
N SER A 4 -23.47 11.09 -26.64
CA SER A 4 -22.21 10.37 -26.75
C SER A 4 -21.08 11.41 -26.77
N GLU A 5 -20.35 11.54 -25.66
CA GLU A 5 -19.09 12.30 -25.65
C GLU A 5 -18.01 11.56 -26.49
N PRO A 6 -17.17 12.28 -27.25
CA PRO A 6 -16.17 11.66 -28.10
C PRO A 6 -14.93 11.25 -27.28
N TRP A 7 -14.56 9.99 -27.41
CA TRP A 7 -13.28 9.46 -26.93
C TRP A 7 -12.11 10.23 -27.57
N LYS A 8 -11.41 11.06 -26.78
CA LYS A 8 -10.13 11.63 -27.20
C LYS A 8 -9.04 10.57 -27.01
N ALA A 9 -8.68 9.89 -28.10
CA ALA A 9 -7.46 9.10 -28.15
C ALA A 9 -6.25 10.04 -28.01
N ILE A 10 -5.46 9.88 -26.94
CA ILE A 10 -4.17 10.56 -26.80
C ILE A 10 -3.15 9.73 -27.58
N PHE A 11 -2.71 10.24 -28.74
CA PHE A 11 -1.63 9.63 -29.51
C PHE A 11 -0.29 9.98 -28.87
N VAL A 12 0.41 8.96 -28.38
CA VAL A 12 1.76 9.11 -27.80
C VAL A 12 2.78 8.69 -28.86
N ALA A 13 3.41 9.67 -29.49
CA ALA A 13 4.61 9.46 -30.30
C ALA A 13 5.84 9.64 -29.41
N LEU A 14 6.44 8.55 -28.93
CA LEU A 14 7.71 8.61 -28.20
C LEU A 14 8.87 8.73 -29.19
N ARG A 15 9.28 9.97 -29.48
CA ARG A 15 10.61 10.27 -30.02
C ARG A 15 11.55 10.46 -28.82
N PHE A 16 12.38 9.47 -28.52
CA PHE A 16 13.43 9.58 -27.51
C PHE A 16 14.59 10.41 -28.08
N ILE A 17 14.66 11.69 -27.72
CA ILE A 17 15.86 12.52 -27.88
C ILE A 17 16.46 12.64 -26.47
N TRP A 18 17.60 11.99 -26.24
CA TRP A 18 18.17 11.79 -24.91
C TRP A 18 18.94 13.02 -24.40
N ASN A 19 18.56 13.49 -23.22
CA ASN A 19 19.42 14.15 -22.23
C ASN A 19 18.70 14.03 -20.87
N VAL A 20 18.93 12.93 -20.14
CA VAL A 20 18.38 12.74 -18.78
C VAL A 20 19.49 12.23 -17.86
N SER A 21 19.65 12.91 -16.73
CA SER A 21 20.61 12.62 -15.67
C SER A 21 20.13 11.46 -14.80
N PHE A 22 21.02 10.50 -14.50
CA PHE A 22 20.70 9.28 -13.75
C PHE A 22 20.70 9.50 -12.23
N GLY A 23 19.63 9.10 -11.55
CA GLY A 23 19.53 9.02 -10.08
C GLY A 23 19.46 7.58 -9.60
N ARG A 24 20.07 7.27 -8.45
CA ARG A 24 20.03 5.92 -7.82
C ARG A 24 18.64 5.67 -7.25
N GLY A 25 18.09 4.47 -7.47
CA GLY A 25 16.81 4.06 -6.91
C GLY A 25 16.83 2.61 -6.42
N TRP A 26 16.24 2.41 -5.24
CA TRP A 26 15.83 1.15 -4.59
C TRP A 26 16.96 0.18 -4.21
N ASP A 27 17.46 0.34 -2.97
CA ASP A 27 18.22 -0.67 -2.23
C ASP A 27 17.36 -1.19 -1.06
N SER A 28 16.76 -2.36 -1.22
CA SER A 28 16.61 -3.38 -0.16
C SER A 28 15.95 -4.63 -0.74
N ALA A 29 16.62 -5.76 -0.53
CA ALA A 29 16.13 -7.07 -0.95
C ALA A 29 14.92 -7.49 -0.09
N PRO A 30 13.92 -8.20 -0.66
CA PRO A 30 12.89 -8.82 0.15
C PRO A 30 13.51 -9.91 1.04
N VAL A 31 13.44 -9.72 2.35
CA VAL A 31 13.66 -10.80 3.31
C VAL A 31 12.39 -11.65 3.28
N GLY A 32 12.46 -12.82 2.64
CA GLY A 32 11.36 -13.77 2.62
C GLY A 32 11.07 -14.26 4.04
N VAL A 33 9.81 -14.19 4.47
CA VAL A 33 9.36 -14.84 5.69
C VAL A 33 8.91 -16.25 5.31
N SER A 34 9.69 -17.25 5.69
CA SER A 34 9.22 -18.63 5.75
C SER A 34 8.55 -18.87 7.11
N GLU A 35 7.41 -19.56 7.13
CA GLU A 35 6.96 -20.26 8.33
C GLU A 35 7.91 -21.43 8.57
N GLY A 36 9.02 -21.13 9.25
CA GLY A 36 9.84 -22.14 9.92
C GLY A 36 9.43 -22.22 11.37
N SER A 37 9.25 -23.44 11.90
CA SER A 37 9.23 -23.64 13.35
C SER A 37 10.56 -23.14 13.91
N CYS A 38 10.55 -22.04 14.66
CA CYS A 38 11.71 -21.58 15.40
C CYS A 38 11.52 -21.83 16.89
N HIS A 39 12.63 -22.07 17.58
CA HIS A 39 12.65 -22.08 19.04
C HIS A 39 13.02 -20.67 19.50
N VAL A 40 12.22 -20.11 20.41
CA VAL A 40 12.48 -18.81 21.00
C VAL A 40 13.34 -19.04 22.25
N ASP A 41 14.52 -18.44 22.31
CA ASP A 41 15.40 -18.54 23.47
C ASP A 41 14.98 -17.61 24.62
N GLU A 42 15.67 -17.73 25.76
CA GLU A 42 15.39 -16.94 26.97
C GLU A 42 15.59 -15.41 26.77
N LEU A 43 16.21 -15.00 25.67
CA LEU A 43 16.39 -13.60 25.26
C LEU A 43 15.34 -13.15 24.22
N GLY A 44 14.39 -14.02 23.86
CA GLY A 44 13.34 -13.73 22.91
C GLY A 44 13.78 -13.83 21.44
N VAL A 45 14.94 -14.43 21.16
CA VAL A 45 15.45 -14.58 19.80
C VAL A 45 14.98 -15.91 19.21
N CYS A 46 14.39 -15.84 18.01
CA CYS A 46 13.85 -16.96 17.25
C CYS A 46 14.97 -17.64 16.45
N ASN A 47 15.45 -18.78 16.95
CA ASN A 47 16.53 -19.57 16.34
C ASN A 47 15.95 -20.69 15.45
N PRO A 48 16.48 -20.91 14.23
CA PRO A 48 15.94 -21.92 13.31
C PRO A 48 16.11 -23.35 13.85
N ALA A 49 15.07 -24.18 13.76
CA ALA A 49 15.15 -25.59 14.16
C ALA A 49 16.11 -26.35 13.22
N SER A 50 17.03 -27.11 13.80
CA SER A 50 18.10 -27.83 13.09
C SER A 50 17.56 -29.06 12.35
N ALA A 51 16.81 -28.88 11.26
CA ALA A 51 16.53 -29.91 10.25
C ALA A 51 15.76 -29.42 8.99
N SER A 52 15.19 -28.22 8.96
CA SER A 52 14.36 -27.79 7.82
C SER A 52 15.15 -27.03 6.76
N SER A 53 15.55 -27.72 5.69
CA SER A 53 15.96 -27.09 4.43
C SER A 53 14.77 -26.29 3.86
N THR A 54 14.88 -24.96 3.86
CA THR A 54 13.86 -24.08 3.29
C THR A 54 14.20 -23.83 1.83
N THR A 55 13.38 -24.36 0.91
CA THR A 55 13.47 -24.00 -0.51
C THR A 55 12.67 -22.71 -0.71
N ILE A 56 13.34 -21.62 -1.07
CA ILE A 56 12.69 -20.33 -1.35
C ILE A 56 12.04 -20.40 -2.74
N LEU A 57 10.73 -20.66 -2.79
CA LEU A 57 9.92 -20.52 -3.99
C LEU A 57 9.34 -19.11 -4.04
N SER A 58 10.05 -18.18 -4.70
CA SER A 58 9.62 -16.81 -5.04
C SER A 58 9.39 -15.83 -3.86
N ALA A 59 10.05 -14.67 -3.91
CA ALA A 59 9.96 -13.59 -2.92
C ALA A 59 8.67 -12.73 -3.02
N ARG A 60 7.55 -13.33 -3.48
CA ARG A 60 6.26 -12.65 -3.48
C ARG A 60 5.59 -12.83 -2.12
N PRO A 61 5.12 -11.76 -1.46
CA PRO A 61 4.32 -11.87 -0.26
C PRO A 61 3.20 -12.89 -0.45
N VAL A 62 2.93 -13.72 0.56
CA VAL A 62 1.82 -14.70 0.59
C VAL A 62 0.46 -14.03 0.29
N LEU A 63 0.39 -12.71 0.47
CA LEU A 63 -0.74 -11.85 0.16
C LEU A 63 -0.79 -11.36 -1.30
N LEU A 64 0.03 -11.84 -2.24
CA LEU A 64 -0.05 -11.45 -3.66
C LEU A 64 -0.40 -12.65 -4.55
N PRO A 65 -1.57 -12.66 -5.19
CA PRO A 65 -1.91 -13.61 -6.21
C PRO A 65 -1.23 -13.22 -7.54
N GLY A 66 -1.22 -14.14 -8.49
CA GLY A 66 -0.65 -13.90 -9.82
C GLY A 66 -1.31 -12.71 -10.55
N ALA A 67 -0.59 -12.14 -11.51
CA ALA A 67 -0.96 -10.92 -12.25
C ALA A 67 -2.30 -10.99 -13.04
N ASN A 68 -2.93 -12.17 -13.11
CA ASN A 68 -4.21 -12.43 -13.79
C ASN A 68 -5.23 -13.10 -12.85
N SER A 69 -5.16 -12.82 -11.57
CA SER A 69 -6.11 -13.40 -10.62
C SER A 69 -7.31 -12.48 -10.41
N ASP A 70 -8.50 -13.04 -10.51
CA ASP A 70 -9.76 -12.46 -10.02
C ASP A 70 -9.84 -12.49 -8.48
N ILE A 71 -8.70 -12.56 -7.81
CA ILE A 71 -8.63 -12.70 -6.36
C ILE A 71 -8.99 -11.36 -5.73
N ILE A 72 -10.13 -11.37 -5.04
CA ILE A 72 -10.58 -10.28 -4.18
C ILE A 72 -9.96 -10.48 -2.80
N TYR A 73 -9.13 -9.53 -2.40
CA TYR A 73 -8.59 -9.38 -1.06
C TYR A 73 -9.65 -8.91 -0.09
N LYS A 74 -10.15 -9.87 0.67
CA LYS A 74 -11.16 -9.66 1.70
C LYS A 74 -10.48 -9.39 3.03
N GLN A 75 -10.55 -8.14 3.47
CA GLN A 75 -10.14 -7.76 4.82
C GLN A 75 -11.32 -7.95 5.78
N ARG A 76 -11.09 -8.68 6.86
CA ARG A 76 -11.95 -8.68 8.05
C ARG A 76 -11.22 -7.82 9.08
N LEU A 77 -11.61 -6.57 9.14
CA LEU A 77 -10.84 -5.51 9.78
C LEU A 77 -11.28 -5.31 11.24
N LEU A 78 -10.31 -5.38 12.15
CA LEU A 78 -10.47 -4.94 13.54
C LEU A 78 -9.75 -3.60 13.74
N VAL A 79 -10.49 -2.57 14.13
CA VAL A 79 -9.93 -1.29 14.60
C VAL A 79 -9.87 -1.31 16.12
N ILE A 80 -8.66 -1.25 16.66
CA ILE A 80 -8.36 -1.25 18.09
C ILE A 80 -8.03 0.19 18.48
N ILE A 81 -8.96 0.84 19.16
CA ILE A 81 -8.82 2.22 19.64
C ILE A 81 -8.11 2.16 20.99
N MET A 82 -6.91 2.71 21.05
CA MET A 82 -6.09 2.68 22.25
C MET A 82 -6.53 3.77 23.22
N ASP A 83 -6.89 3.38 24.44
CA ASP A 83 -7.19 4.27 25.54
C ASP A 83 -6.13 4.14 26.64
N TYR A 84 -5.29 5.16 26.76
CA TYR A 84 -4.26 5.30 27.79
C TYR A 84 -4.68 6.37 28.82
N SER A 85 -5.97 6.46 29.18
CA SER A 85 -6.50 7.40 30.17
C SER A 85 -5.75 7.36 31.51
N ALA A 86 -5.34 6.17 31.96
CA ALA A 86 -4.52 6.00 33.17
C ALA A 86 -3.17 6.76 33.11
N CYS A 87 -2.68 7.06 31.91
CA CYS A 87 -1.45 7.79 31.61
C CYS A 87 -1.71 9.20 31.11
N ARG A 88 -2.92 9.74 31.30
CA ARG A 88 -3.35 11.06 30.79
C ARG A 88 -3.37 11.17 29.26
N ALA A 89 -3.48 10.05 28.54
CA ALA A 89 -3.63 10.00 27.09
C ALA A 89 -4.92 9.25 26.71
N PRO A 90 -6.11 9.83 26.99
CA PRO A 90 -7.39 9.18 26.71
C PRO A 90 -7.61 8.97 25.20
N ALA A 91 -8.38 7.94 24.85
CA ALA A 91 -8.88 7.78 23.48
C ALA A 91 -9.70 9.01 23.05
N ALA A 92 -9.45 9.51 21.84
CA ALA A 92 -10.25 10.60 21.24
C ALA A 92 -11.24 10.12 20.17
N LEU A 93 -11.04 8.90 19.65
CA LEU A 93 -11.94 8.28 18.67
C LEU A 93 -12.93 7.37 19.40
N SER A 94 -14.21 7.39 19.02
CA SER A 94 -15.19 6.39 19.46
C SER A 94 -15.28 5.25 18.45
N GLU A 95 -15.79 4.08 18.86
CA GLU A 95 -16.05 2.95 17.95
C GLU A 95 -16.97 3.36 16.78
N PHE A 96 -17.98 4.18 17.06
CA PHE A 96 -18.86 4.75 16.04
C PHE A 96 -18.11 5.71 15.10
N GLY A 97 -17.21 6.54 15.63
CA GLY A 97 -16.33 7.40 14.84
C GLY A 97 -15.44 6.60 13.91
N ALA A 98 -14.78 5.56 14.43
CA ALA A 98 -13.97 4.64 13.62
C ALA A 98 -14.80 4.00 12.51
N ARG A 99 -16.01 3.52 12.81
CA ARG A 99 -16.92 2.96 11.81
C ARG A 99 -17.24 3.97 10.71
N ASN A 100 -17.52 5.23 11.05
CA ASN A 100 -17.80 6.26 10.06
C ASN A 100 -16.60 6.59 9.17
N ILE A 101 -15.37 6.57 9.71
CA ILE A 101 -14.15 6.81 8.94
C ILE A 101 -13.91 5.67 7.94
N PHE A 102 -13.93 4.42 8.41
CA PHE A 102 -13.58 3.27 7.59
C PHE A 102 -14.70 2.85 6.63
N MET A 103 -15.93 2.77 7.14
CA MET A 103 -17.08 2.26 6.38
C MET A 103 -17.93 3.36 5.76
N GLY A 104 -17.76 4.62 6.19
CA GLY A 104 -18.62 5.73 5.80
C GLY A 104 -19.93 5.76 6.58
N LYS A 105 -20.72 6.82 6.38
CA LYS A 105 -22.10 6.85 6.85
C LYS A 105 -22.94 5.82 6.07
N PRO A 106 -23.92 5.15 6.69
CA PRO A 106 -24.85 4.27 5.99
C PRO A 106 -25.53 5.04 4.84
N SER A 107 -25.43 4.52 3.61
CA SER A 107 -26.06 5.09 2.42
C SER A 107 -27.18 4.16 1.93
N PRO A 108 -28.38 4.68 1.58
CA PRO A 108 -29.47 3.87 1.04
C PRO A 108 -29.15 3.16 -0.29
N VAL A 109 -28.12 3.60 -1.01
CA VAL A 109 -27.73 3.08 -2.34
C VAL A 109 -26.49 2.18 -2.32
N GLY A 110 -26.03 1.76 -1.13
CA GLY A 110 -24.90 0.84 -0.99
C GLY A 110 -23.52 1.51 -1.08
N LEU A 111 -22.61 1.02 -0.23
CA LEU A 111 -21.24 1.49 0.07
C LEU A 111 -21.16 2.93 0.61
N GLY A 112 -20.80 3.07 1.88
CA GLY A 112 -20.58 4.39 2.51
C GLY A 112 -19.34 5.09 1.96
N SER A 113 -19.27 6.41 2.12
CA SER A 113 -18.20 7.29 1.61
C SER A 113 -16.85 7.20 2.36
N GLY A 114 -16.60 6.10 3.06
CA GLY A 114 -15.42 5.92 3.91
C GLY A 114 -14.20 5.36 3.16
N ILE A 115 -13.17 5.00 3.91
CA ILE A 115 -11.93 4.39 3.38
C ILE A 115 -12.22 3.15 2.51
N THR A 116 -13.21 2.34 2.88
CA THR A 116 -13.59 1.16 2.08
C THR A 116 -13.97 1.50 0.64
N GLN A 117 -14.59 2.66 0.39
CA GLN A 117 -14.92 3.09 -0.97
C GLN A 117 -13.65 3.43 -1.74
N LYS A 118 -12.67 4.06 -1.07
CA LYS A 118 -11.37 4.38 -1.68
C LYS A 118 -10.57 3.12 -1.99
N TYR A 119 -10.63 2.10 -1.14
CA TYR A 119 -10.03 0.80 -1.42
C TYR A 119 -10.62 0.20 -2.70
N LEU A 120 -11.95 0.15 -2.81
CA LEU A 120 -12.62 -0.37 -4.00
C LEU A 120 -12.29 0.43 -5.26
N GLN A 121 -12.26 1.75 -5.18
CA GLN A 121 -11.92 2.64 -6.31
C GLN A 121 -10.47 2.44 -6.77
N CYS A 122 -9.51 2.38 -5.84
CA CYS A 122 -8.09 2.31 -6.17
C CYS A 122 -7.59 0.90 -6.51
N SER A 123 -8.38 -0.13 -6.21
CA SER A 123 -8.04 -1.53 -6.48
C SER A 123 -8.91 -2.19 -7.54
N TYR A 124 -9.79 -1.44 -8.20
CA TYR A 124 -10.75 -1.99 -9.15
C TYR A 124 -11.61 -3.09 -8.52
N GLY A 125 -12.02 -2.88 -7.26
CA GLY A 125 -12.80 -3.83 -6.48
C GLY A 125 -12.01 -5.00 -5.87
N LYS A 126 -10.70 -5.11 -6.12
CA LYS A 126 -9.89 -6.21 -5.62
C LYS A 126 -9.52 -6.10 -4.14
N LEU A 127 -9.53 -4.91 -3.54
CA LEU A 127 -9.35 -4.69 -2.10
C LEU A 127 -10.66 -4.26 -1.46
N ASN A 128 -11.15 -5.07 -0.52
CA ASN A 128 -12.46 -4.86 0.08
C ASN A 128 -12.48 -5.20 1.58
N ILE A 129 -13.07 -4.33 2.40
CA ILE A 129 -13.36 -4.59 3.81
C ILE A 129 -14.71 -5.30 3.90
N THR A 130 -14.66 -6.63 4.05
CA THR A 130 -15.84 -7.50 4.06
C THR A 130 -16.46 -7.70 5.44
N ALA A 131 -15.68 -7.48 6.50
CA ALA A 131 -16.18 -7.43 7.87
C ALA A 131 -15.44 -6.32 8.61
N PHE A 132 -16.13 -5.65 9.53
CA PHE A 132 -15.60 -4.52 10.28
C PHE A 132 -16.05 -4.60 11.73
N LYS A 133 -15.11 -4.45 12.66
CA LYS A 133 -15.39 -4.18 14.08
C LYS A 133 -14.44 -3.10 14.57
N ALA A 134 -14.93 -2.23 15.43
CA ALA A 134 -14.11 -1.32 16.22
C ALA A 134 -14.32 -1.67 17.70
N ILE A 135 -13.25 -1.62 18.48
CA ILE A 135 -13.28 -1.78 19.94
C ILE A 135 -12.37 -0.75 20.59
N THR A 136 -12.73 -0.29 21.77
CA THR A 136 -11.81 0.48 22.63
C THR A 136 -11.11 -0.45 23.61
N VAL A 137 -9.77 -0.37 23.66
CA VAL A 137 -8.92 -1.11 24.59
C VAL A 137 -8.31 -0.15 25.59
N THR A 138 -8.66 -0.31 26.86
CA THR A 138 -8.01 0.39 27.97
C THR A 138 -6.70 -0.31 28.30
N ALA A 139 -5.58 0.35 28.04
CA ALA A 139 -4.26 -0.18 28.31
C ALA A 139 -3.73 0.34 29.65
N ASN A 140 -3.21 -0.57 30.47
CA ASN A 140 -2.58 -0.21 31.73
C ASN A 140 -1.18 0.36 31.49
N CYS A 141 -0.88 1.45 32.20
CA CYS A 141 0.46 1.98 32.37
C CYS A 141 0.73 2.20 33.86
N SER A 142 1.97 2.04 34.29
CA SER A 142 2.36 2.29 35.68
C SER A 142 2.33 3.79 35.98
N SER A 143 1.57 4.19 37.00
CA SER A 143 1.40 5.58 37.47
C SER A 143 2.69 6.29 37.91
N ASN A 144 3.78 5.53 38.09
CA ASN A 144 5.11 6.04 38.46
C ASN A 144 6.00 6.35 37.25
N GLU A 145 5.54 6.07 36.04
CA GLU A 145 6.08 6.74 34.87
C GLU A 145 5.25 8.01 34.68
N PRO A 146 5.85 9.21 34.78
CA PRO A 146 5.24 10.36 34.13
C PRO A 146 4.99 10.00 32.65
N GLY A 147 4.30 10.83 31.87
CA GLY A 147 4.62 10.82 30.44
C GLY A 147 6.12 11.16 30.29
N PRO A 148 7.00 10.14 30.15
CA PRO A 148 7.93 10.05 29.03
C PRO A 148 8.34 8.60 28.63
N SER A 149 7.58 7.55 28.96
CA SER A 149 7.82 6.19 28.41
C SER A 149 7.61 6.11 26.89
N PHE A 150 6.96 7.13 26.33
CA PHE A 150 6.81 7.32 24.90
C PHE A 150 7.98 8.08 24.26
N SER A 151 9.01 8.53 25.01
CA SER A 151 10.13 9.35 24.48
C SER A 151 10.74 8.82 23.18
N THR A 152 10.67 7.50 22.95
CA THR A 152 10.80 6.86 21.65
C THR A 152 9.46 6.21 21.29
N CYS A 153 8.79 6.62 20.21
CA CYS A 153 7.49 6.06 19.79
C CYS A 153 7.50 4.52 19.81
N PRO A 154 6.92 3.85 20.83
CA PRO A 154 7.18 2.43 21.07
C PRO A 154 6.12 1.60 20.34
N VAL A 155 6.16 1.61 19.01
CA VAL A 155 5.14 1.00 18.14
C VAL A 155 4.81 -0.44 18.53
N LEU A 156 5.82 -1.25 18.82
CA LEU A 156 5.64 -2.64 19.23
C LEU A 156 4.87 -2.79 20.54
N ARG A 157 5.01 -1.83 21.46
CA ARG A 157 4.26 -1.82 22.72
C ARG A 157 2.80 -1.50 22.47
N PHE A 158 2.48 -0.52 21.62
CA PHE A 158 1.09 -0.23 21.26
C PHE A 158 0.39 -1.44 20.63
N ILE A 159 1.09 -2.15 19.74
CA ILE A 159 0.57 -3.37 19.11
C ILE A 159 0.34 -4.46 20.17
N LYS A 160 1.29 -4.65 21.09
CA LYS A 160 1.18 -5.64 22.18
C LYS A 160 0.00 -5.33 23.10
N ASP A 161 -0.05 -4.11 23.63
CA ASP A 161 -1.09 -3.68 24.57
C ASP A 161 -2.47 -3.77 23.91
N GLY A 162 -2.59 -3.29 22.66
CA GLY A 162 -3.83 -3.34 21.90
C GLY A 162 -4.26 -4.76 21.58
N SER A 163 -3.33 -5.64 21.17
CA SER A 163 -3.63 -7.05 20.90
C SER A 163 -4.08 -7.77 22.16
N SER A 164 -3.40 -7.54 23.29
CA SER A 164 -3.74 -8.17 24.57
C SER A 164 -5.14 -7.77 25.01
N GLY A 165 -5.43 -6.47 25.08
CA GLY A 165 -6.76 -6.02 25.50
C GLY A 165 -7.85 -6.38 24.51
N ALA A 166 -7.54 -6.45 23.21
CA ALA A 166 -8.48 -6.95 22.21
C ALA A 166 -8.83 -8.44 22.44
N LYS A 167 -7.84 -9.27 22.78
CA LYS A 167 -8.07 -10.67 23.16
C LYS A 167 -8.86 -10.78 24.45
N ASP A 168 -8.63 -9.92 25.43
CA ASP A 168 -9.41 -9.91 26.68
C ASP A 168 -10.89 -9.57 26.44
N ILE A 169 -11.18 -8.68 25.49
CA ILE A 169 -12.55 -8.27 25.13
C ILE A 169 -13.26 -9.31 24.25
N LEU A 170 -12.55 -9.85 23.24
CA LEU A 170 -13.13 -10.69 22.20
C LEU A 170 -13.04 -12.19 22.49
N GLY A 171 -12.09 -12.60 23.35
CA GLY A 171 -11.55 -13.94 23.39
C GLY A 171 -10.43 -14.13 22.36
N GLU A 172 -9.43 -14.95 22.72
CA GLU A 172 -8.27 -15.20 21.85
C GLU A 172 -8.65 -15.86 20.53
N ASP A 173 -9.56 -16.84 20.56
CA ASP A 173 -10.03 -17.54 19.36
C ASP A 173 -10.67 -16.57 18.36
N ALA A 174 -11.63 -15.75 18.81
CA ALA A 174 -12.30 -14.79 17.96
C ALA A 174 -11.35 -13.72 17.41
N PHE A 175 -10.41 -13.25 18.24
CA PHE A 175 -9.37 -12.32 17.78
C PHE A 175 -8.58 -12.91 16.61
N LEU A 176 -8.15 -14.17 16.71
CA LEU A 176 -7.32 -14.84 15.71
C LEU A 176 -8.10 -15.33 14.47
N SER A 177 -9.33 -15.82 14.63
CA SER A 177 -10.11 -16.47 13.56
C SER A 177 -10.95 -15.49 12.75
N ASP A 178 -11.52 -14.48 13.40
CA ASP A 178 -12.56 -13.63 12.79
C ASP A 178 -11.95 -12.45 12.05
N PHE A 179 -10.74 -12.03 12.42
CA PHE A 179 -10.06 -10.86 11.87
C PHE A 179 -8.81 -11.25 11.11
N SER A 180 -8.65 -10.67 9.92
CA SER A 180 -7.45 -10.86 9.09
C SER A 180 -6.51 -9.66 9.15
N HIS A 181 -7.00 -8.47 9.50
CA HIS A 181 -6.23 -7.22 9.51
C HIS A 181 -6.56 -6.39 10.75
N TYR A 182 -5.56 -5.66 11.25
CA TYR A 182 -5.63 -4.94 12.51
C TYR A 182 -5.12 -3.50 12.34
N VAL A 183 -5.92 -2.55 12.78
CA VAL A 183 -5.56 -1.13 12.85
C VAL A 183 -5.49 -0.73 14.31
N TYR A 184 -4.34 -0.26 14.77
CA TYR A 184 -4.18 0.31 16.11
C TYR A 184 -4.28 1.83 15.99
N VAL A 185 -5.27 2.43 16.63
CA VAL A 185 -5.46 3.89 16.62
C VAL A 185 -4.94 4.47 17.92
N LEU A 186 -3.91 5.30 17.80
CA LEU A 186 -3.26 5.96 18.93
C LEU A 186 -4.00 7.24 19.36
N PRO A 187 -4.10 7.51 20.66
CA PRO A 187 -4.74 8.72 21.18
C PRO A 187 -3.89 9.97 20.86
N PRO A 188 -4.49 11.17 20.78
CA PRO A 188 -3.75 12.39 20.46
C PRO A 188 -2.59 12.70 21.41
N GLY A 189 -2.72 12.33 22.69
CA GLY A 189 -1.71 12.54 23.72
C GLY A 189 -0.38 11.82 23.50
N VAL A 190 -0.28 10.88 22.54
CA VAL A 190 1.00 10.23 22.18
C VAL A 190 1.64 10.78 20.90
N ASN A 191 0.97 11.70 20.20
CA ASN A 191 1.42 12.21 18.90
C ASN A 191 2.71 13.02 18.97
N GLU A 192 2.96 13.70 20.10
CA GLU A 192 4.20 14.47 20.29
C GLU A 192 5.45 13.57 20.27
N PHE A 193 5.27 12.29 20.59
CA PHE A 193 6.34 11.31 20.61
C PHE A 193 6.40 10.44 19.36
N CYS A 194 5.25 10.22 18.72
CA CYS A 194 5.12 9.48 17.47
C CYS A 194 5.06 10.42 16.27
N ARG A 195 6.21 10.61 15.61
CA ARG A 195 6.36 11.50 14.44
C ARG A 195 5.79 10.92 13.14
N GLY A 196 5.47 9.63 13.09
CA GLY A 196 4.96 8.96 11.91
C GLY A 196 3.99 7.84 12.27
N ASP A 197 3.31 7.36 11.25
CA ASP A 197 2.49 6.15 11.32
C ASP A 197 3.37 4.94 11.00
N TRP A 198 2.82 3.73 11.18
CA TRP A 198 3.61 2.51 10.98
C TRP A 198 2.79 1.40 10.33
N ALA A 199 3.45 0.55 9.55
CA ALA A 199 2.87 -0.66 8.99
C ALA A 199 3.89 -1.81 9.02
N ALA A 200 3.38 -3.03 9.16
CA ALA A 200 4.17 -4.22 8.89
C ALA A 200 4.36 -4.40 7.38
N VAL A 201 5.60 -4.65 6.93
CA VAL A 201 5.99 -4.80 5.51
C VAL A 201 6.71 -6.14 5.28
N PRO A 202 6.09 -7.13 4.62
CA PRO A 202 4.63 -7.32 4.51
C PRO A 202 4.02 -7.68 5.87
N GLY A 203 2.70 -7.68 5.97
CA GLY A 203 2.02 -8.05 7.21
C GLY A 203 0.53 -7.78 7.20
N ARG A 204 -0.05 -7.54 8.38
CA ARG A 204 -1.50 -7.34 8.57
C ARG A 204 -1.86 -6.27 9.60
N GLN A 205 -0.87 -5.49 10.01
CA GLN A 205 -0.96 -4.55 11.12
C GLN A 205 -0.53 -3.18 10.64
N ILE A 206 -1.33 -2.18 11.00
CA ILE A 206 -1.00 -0.77 10.82
C ILE A 206 -1.29 0.00 12.12
N VAL A 207 -0.49 1.01 12.40
CA VAL A 207 -0.65 1.91 13.53
C VAL A 207 -0.87 3.32 12.99
N LEU A 208 -2.04 3.87 13.30
CA LEU A 208 -2.49 5.19 12.88
C LEU A 208 -2.56 6.11 14.09
N ARG A 209 -2.28 7.39 13.87
CA ARG A 209 -2.46 8.44 14.87
C ARG A 209 -3.79 9.14 14.66
N THR A 210 -4.43 9.54 15.75
CA THR A 210 -5.64 10.38 15.68
C THR A 210 -5.23 11.80 15.27
N LEU A 211 -5.04 12.01 13.96
CA LEU A 211 -4.59 13.25 13.30
C LEU A 211 -5.18 13.38 11.90
N LEU A 212 -5.37 14.63 11.44
CA LEU A 212 -5.85 14.94 10.09
C LEU A 212 -5.01 14.32 8.97
N GLY A 213 -3.68 14.28 9.13
CA GLY A 213 -2.76 13.72 8.13
C GLY A 213 -2.55 12.21 8.23
N SER A 214 -3.23 11.53 9.16
CA SER A 214 -3.09 10.11 9.46
C SER A 214 -4.45 9.41 9.34
N LEU A 215 -5.11 9.08 10.47
CA LEU A 215 -6.38 8.37 10.51
C LEU A 215 -7.47 8.99 9.62
N GLU A 216 -7.60 10.32 9.62
CA GLU A 216 -8.66 10.99 8.85
C GLU A 216 -8.32 11.11 7.35
N ARG A 217 -7.08 10.82 6.99
CA ARG A 217 -6.59 10.84 5.62
C ARG A 217 -6.67 9.44 5.03
N TRP A 218 -7.66 9.23 4.16
CA TRP A 218 -7.88 7.92 3.54
C TRP A 218 -6.63 7.37 2.83
N SER A 219 -5.80 8.23 2.23
CA SER A 219 -4.62 7.78 1.49
C SER A 219 -3.49 7.34 2.41
N ALA A 220 -3.36 7.90 3.62
CA ALA A 220 -2.40 7.42 4.62
C ALA A 220 -2.78 6.00 5.07
N THR A 221 -4.08 5.76 5.28
CA THR A 221 -4.56 4.41 5.61
C THR A 221 -4.43 3.44 4.44
N LEU A 222 -4.58 3.91 3.20
CA LEU A 222 -4.30 3.11 2.00
C LEU A 222 -2.80 2.79 1.89
N GLU A 223 -1.92 3.79 1.99
CA GLU A 223 -0.44 3.64 1.97
C GLU A 223 0.01 2.56 2.97
N LEU A 224 -0.39 2.66 4.23
CA LEU A 224 -0.04 1.67 5.25
C LEU A 224 -0.63 0.28 4.96
N THR A 225 -1.76 0.22 4.26
CA THR A 225 -2.32 -1.06 3.81
C THR A 225 -1.56 -1.62 2.62
N LEU A 226 -1.05 -0.79 1.72
CA LEU A 226 -0.16 -1.21 0.63
C LEU A 226 1.14 -1.81 1.17
N HIS A 227 1.66 -1.25 2.26
CA HIS A 227 2.79 -1.83 3.00
C HIS A 227 2.54 -3.27 3.47
N ASN A 228 1.32 -3.59 3.93
CA ASN A 228 0.96 -4.95 4.29
C ASN A 228 1.07 -5.93 3.10
N PHE A 229 0.93 -5.46 1.87
CA PHE A 229 1.15 -6.21 0.63
C PHE A 229 2.61 -6.21 0.14
N GLY A 230 3.55 -5.62 0.89
CA GLY A 230 4.98 -5.60 0.55
C GLY A 230 5.42 -4.43 -0.33
N LEU A 231 4.55 -3.46 -0.60
CA LEU A 231 4.96 -2.21 -1.25
C LEU A 231 5.75 -1.33 -0.28
N TRP A 232 6.70 -0.56 -0.81
CA TRP A 232 7.45 0.45 -0.06
C TRP A 232 7.04 1.86 -0.51
N HIS A 233 7.62 2.88 0.13
CA HIS A 233 7.42 4.26 -0.27
C HIS A 233 7.85 4.48 -1.73
N SER A 234 7.16 5.38 -2.42
CA SER A 234 7.47 5.75 -3.80
C SER A 234 8.56 6.82 -3.81
N TRP A 235 9.42 6.79 -4.83
CA TRP A 235 10.57 7.68 -4.95
C TRP A 235 10.48 8.47 -6.26
N GLN A 236 10.91 9.73 -6.23
CA GLN A 236 11.13 10.52 -7.43
C GLN A 236 12.44 11.30 -7.31
N GLY A 237 13.26 11.28 -8.38
CA GLY A 237 14.52 12.02 -8.40
C GLY A 237 15.52 11.59 -7.31
N GLY A 238 15.42 10.35 -6.80
CA GLY A 238 16.26 9.86 -5.70
C GLY A 238 15.82 10.33 -4.31
N HIS A 239 14.60 10.87 -4.17
CA HIS A 239 14.02 11.27 -2.89
C HIS A 239 12.78 10.44 -2.55
N GLU A 240 12.76 9.92 -1.33
CA GLU A 240 11.64 9.17 -0.76
C GLU A 240 10.43 10.08 -0.57
N PHE A 241 9.23 9.55 -0.81
CA PHE A 241 7.95 10.26 -0.68
C PHE A 241 7.70 11.38 -1.69
N GLU A 242 8.58 11.58 -2.68
CA GLU A 242 8.44 12.67 -3.64
C GLU A 242 7.61 12.29 -4.90
N ASP A 243 7.28 11.01 -5.11
CA ASP A 243 6.40 10.63 -6.23
C ASP A 243 4.95 11.05 -5.96
N GLY A 244 4.60 12.24 -6.47
CA GLY A 244 3.28 12.81 -6.31
C GLY A 244 2.12 12.09 -7.03
N SER A 245 2.36 10.92 -7.62
CA SER A 245 1.35 10.14 -8.35
C SER A 245 0.80 8.93 -7.58
N SER A 246 1.17 8.74 -6.30
CA SER A 246 0.78 7.60 -5.47
C SER A 246 0.52 7.96 -3.99
N PRO A 247 -0.32 7.19 -3.24
CA PRO A 247 -0.34 7.19 -1.78
C PRO A 247 1.03 6.98 -1.14
N SER A 248 1.84 6.09 -1.72
CA SER A 248 3.19 5.77 -1.23
C SER A 248 4.19 6.91 -1.44
N GLY A 249 3.82 7.95 -2.22
CA GLY A 249 4.46 9.27 -2.26
C GLY A 249 3.71 10.35 -1.46
N ARG A 250 2.93 9.93 -0.45
CA ARG A 250 2.13 10.77 0.43
C ARG A 250 1.12 11.67 -0.30
N LYS A 251 0.50 11.24 -1.40
CA LYS A 251 -0.58 12.00 -2.07
C LYS A 251 -1.95 11.33 -1.96
N ASP A 252 -3.00 12.14 -2.07
CA ASP A 252 -4.40 11.68 -1.98
C ASP A 252 -4.92 11.15 -3.32
N VAL A 253 -4.24 10.15 -3.87
CA VAL A 253 -4.49 9.58 -5.21
C VAL A 253 -4.43 8.07 -5.16
N CYS A 254 -4.77 7.35 -6.23
CA CYS A 254 -4.62 5.90 -6.27
C CYS A 254 -3.17 5.47 -6.60
N PRO A 255 -2.80 4.21 -6.32
CA PRO A 255 -1.47 3.69 -6.63
C PRO A 255 -1.09 3.90 -8.10
N ASN A 256 0.20 4.10 -8.35
CA ASN A 256 0.71 4.27 -9.70
C ASN A 256 0.78 2.94 -10.46
N ALA A 257 1.06 3.00 -11.77
CA ALA A 257 1.08 1.81 -12.63
C ALA A 257 1.98 0.68 -12.13
N PRO A 258 3.23 0.91 -11.67
CA PRO A 258 4.05 -0.18 -11.16
C PRO A 258 3.54 -0.79 -9.86
N GLU A 259 2.97 0.01 -8.96
CA GLU A 259 2.34 -0.50 -7.73
C GLU A 259 1.11 -1.35 -8.06
N LEU A 260 0.23 -0.86 -8.95
CA LEU A 260 -0.95 -1.61 -9.41
C LEU A 260 -0.56 -2.92 -10.11
N ALA A 261 0.52 -2.91 -10.89
CA ALA A 261 1.04 -4.10 -11.55
C ALA A 261 1.64 -5.10 -10.55
N TYR A 262 2.41 -4.62 -9.55
CA TYR A 262 2.97 -5.45 -8.48
C TYR A 262 1.87 -6.16 -7.68
N LEU A 263 0.79 -5.43 -7.35
CA LEU A 263 -0.37 -5.96 -6.63
C LEU A 263 -1.24 -6.91 -7.48
N GLY A 264 -0.98 -7.02 -8.78
CA GLY A 264 -1.84 -7.75 -9.71
C GLY A 264 -3.25 -7.15 -9.81
N TRP A 265 -3.41 -5.87 -9.46
CA TRP A 265 -4.71 -5.20 -9.52
C TRP A 265 -5.12 -4.83 -10.94
N THR A 266 -4.16 -4.89 -11.85
CA THR A 266 -4.31 -4.45 -13.21
C THR A 266 -3.41 -5.22 -14.16
N SER A 267 -3.76 -5.21 -15.44
CA SER A 267 -3.01 -5.90 -16.50
C SER A 267 -2.41 -4.91 -17.53
N PRO A 268 -1.29 -5.28 -18.18
CA PRO A 268 -0.75 -4.49 -19.27
C PRO A 268 -1.63 -4.58 -20.51
N VAL A 269 -1.53 -3.58 -21.40
CA VAL A 269 -2.19 -3.62 -22.72
C VAL A 269 -1.71 -4.85 -23.49
N LYS A 270 -2.59 -5.42 -24.33
CA LYS A 270 -2.24 -6.59 -25.14
C LYS A 270 -0.95 -6.33 -25.94
N GLY A 271 0.06 -7.19 -25.72
CA GLY A 271 1.37 -7.07 -26.37
C GLY A 271 2.29 -5.97 -25.80
N GLY A 272 1.91 -5.33 -24.69
CA GLY A 272 2.67 -4.31 -23.98
C GLY A 272 3.17 -4.74 -22.60
N GLY A 273 3.00 -6.00 -22.21
CA GLY A 273 3.47 -6.52 -20.91
C GLY A 273 4.98 -6.74 -20.81
N GLN A 274 5.67 -6.77 -21.96
CA GLN A 274 7.12 -6.90 -22.07
C GLN A 274 7.54 -6.32 -23.42
N VAL A 275 7.98 -5.05 -23.42
CA VAL A 275 8.56 -4.38 -24.57
C VAL A 275 10.07 -4.32 -24.39
N ASP A 276 10.78 -5.20 -25.07
CA ASP A 276 12.23 -5.47 -24.98
C ASP A 276 12.87 -5.48 -26.38
N ALA A 277 14.17 -5.78 -26.48
CA ALA A 277 14.90 -5.78 -27.75
C ALA A 277 14.29 -6.73 -28.80
N ASN A 278 13.63 -7.81 -28.36
CA ASN A 278 13.00 -8.80 -29.25
C ASN A 278 11.67 -8.28 -29.81
N THR A 279 10.91 -7.55 -29.01
CA THR A 279 9.57 -7.07 -29.35
C THR A 279 9.55 -5.64 -29.91
N LEU A 280 10.66 -4.90 -29.77
CA LEU A 280 10.91 -3.59 -30.38
C LEU A 280 12.26 -3.57 -31.13
N PRO A 281 12.37 -4.24 -32.30
CA PRO A 281 13.59 -4.19 -33.11
C PRO A 281 13.94 -2.78 -33.58
N VAL A 282 15.23 -2.56 -33.86
CA VAL A 282 15.73 -1.28 -34.38
C VAL A 282 14.97 -0.86 -35.64
N GLY A 283 14.54 0.40 -35.68
CA GLY A 283 13.80 0.98 -36.81
C GLY A 283 12.31 0.63 -36.84
N THR A 284 11.80 -0.09 -35.83
CA THR A 284 10.37 -0.38 -35.71
C THR A 284 9.67 0.59 -34.75
N VAL A 285 8.36 0.75 -34.94
CA VAL A 285 7.50 1.52 -34.04
C VAL A 285 6.43 0.58 -33.50
N ARG A 286 6.18 0.68 -32.19
CA ARG A 286 5.06 0.00 -31.52
C ARG A 286 4.07 1.06 -31.06
N SER A 287 2.79 0.81 -31.29
CA SER A 287 1.71 1.71 -30.89
C SER A 287 0.72 0.97 -30.01
N PHE A 288 0.27 1.64 -28.96
CA PHE A 288 -0.67 1.10 -27.97
C PHE A 288 -1.76 2.12 -27.69
N ASN A 289 -2.99 1.65 -27.52
CA ASN A 289 -4.08 2.47 -27.02
C ASN A 289 -4.24 2.17 -25.53
N LEU A 290 -3.95 3.16 -24.69
CA LEU A 290 -4.03 3.03 -23.24
C LEU A 290 -5.30 3.71 -22.73
N PRO A 291 -6.21 2.98 -22.06
CA PRO A 291 -7.29 3.61 -21.30
C PRO A 291 -6.70 4.37 -20.12
N ALA A 292 -7.37 5.44 -19.71
CA ALA A 292 -7.03 6.12 -18.46
C ALA A 292 -7.31 5.19 -17.27
N THR A 293 -6.47 5.26 -16.23
CA THR A 293 -6.55 4.38 -15.05
C THR A 293 -7.93 4.32 -14.41
N TYR A 294 -8.68 5.42 -14.33
CA TYR A 294 -10.00 5.39 -13.70
C TYR A 294 -11.08 4.57 -14.44
N LEU A 295 -10.82 4.14 -15.70
CA LEU A 295 -11.82 3.49 -16.56
C LEU A 295 -11.86 1.96 -16.39
N THR A 296 -10.70 1.32 -16.26
CA THR A 296 -10.61 -0.14 -16.27
C THR A 296 -9.30 -0.63 -15.64
N SER A 297 -9.34 -1.80 -15.01
CA SER A 297 -8.14 -2.52 -14.56
C SER A 297 -7.35 -3.13 -15.72
N ASP A 298 -7.98 -3.28 -16.89
CA ASP A 298 -7.42 -4.02 -18.01
C ASP A 298 -6.72 -3.15 -19.02
N GLY A 299 -5.50 -3.55 -19.36
CA GLY A 299 -4.74 -2.91 -20.42
C GLY A 299 -4.24 -1.51 -20.10
N HIS A 300 -4.10 -1.14 -18.82
CA HIS A 300 -3.89 0.25 -18.42
C HIS A 300 -2.45 0.76 -18.59
N PHE A 301 -1.48 -0.14 -18.81
CA PHE A 301 -0.06 0.22 -18.91
C PHE A 301 0.71 -0.55 -19.99
N VAL A 302 1.86 0.00 -20.36
CA VAL A 302 2.95 -0.69 -21.07
C VAL A 302 4.11 -0.86 -20.10
N ARG A 303 4.73 -2.04 -20.07
CA ARG A 303 6.00 -2.30 -19.40
C ARG A 303 7.11 -2.43 -20.43
N VAL A 304 8.06 -1.50 -20.38
CA VAL A 304 9.29 -1.54 -21.18
C VAL A 304 10.41 -2.13 -20.34
N VAL A 305 11.11 -3.10 -20.91
CA VAL A 305 12.29 -3.74 -20.35
C VAL A 305 13.44 -3.41 -21.30
N PRO A 306 14.12 -2.26 -21.13
CA PRO A 306 15.17 -1.83 -22.05
C PRO A 306 16.48 -2.63 -21.85
N ASP A 307 16.40 -3.95 -22.07
CA ASP A 307 17.49 -4.92 -21.95
C ASP A 307 18.65 -4.69 -22.93
N TRP A 308 18.44 -3.86 -23.95
CA TRP A 308 19.47 -3.35 -24.86
C TRP A 308 20.38 -2.26 -24.25
N LEU A 309 20.02 -1.67 -23.10
CA LEU A 309 20.85 -0.65 -22.45
C LEU A 309 22.00 -1.29 -21.67
N PRO A 310 23.22 -0.70 -21.68
CA PRO A 310 24.34 -1.22 -20.90
C PRO A 310 24.04 -1.34 -19.39
N THR A 311 23.16 -0.49 -18.86
CA THR A 311 22.75 -0.53 -17.45
C THR A 311 22.06 -1.85 -17.07
N TYR A 312 21.48 -2.58 -18.02
CA TYR A 312 20.87 -3.88 -17.78
C TYR A 312 21.87 -5.01 -17.50
N SER A 313 23.16 -4.78 -17.78
CA SER A 313 24.23 -5.66 -17.30
C SER A 313 24.54 -5.50 -15.80
N ASN A 314 24.07 -4.41 -15.18
CA ASN A 314 24.21 -4.13 -13.76
C ASN A 314 22.84 -4.17 -13.05
N ARG A 315 22.66 -5.15 -12.16
CA ARG A 315 21.40 -5.38 -11.43
C ARG A 315 20.90 -4.16 -10.64
N THR A 316 21.78 -3.30 -10.13
CA THR A 316 21.36 -2.11 -9.37
C THR A 316 21.02 -0.90 -10.26
N GLY A 317 21.50 -0.91 -11.51
CA GLY A 317 21.26 0.15 -12.50
C GLY A 317 20.13 -0.16 -13.49
N ALA A 318 19.72 -1.42 -13.60
CA ALA A 318 18.67 -1.84 -14.52
C ALA A 318 17.28 -1.33 -14.07
N LYS A 319 16.53 -0.69 -14.98
CA LYS A 319 15.21 -0.09 -14.70
C LYS A 319 14.16 -0.45 -15.76
N ASN A 320 13.09 -1.11 -15.33
CA ASN A 320 11.88 -1.28 -16.13
C ASN A 320 11.09 0.03 -16.13
N LEU A 321 10.44 0.36 -17.25
CA LEU A 321 9.56 1.53 -17.36
C LEU A 321 8.10 1.08 -17.39
N TYR A 322 7.26 1.71 -16.58
CA TYR A 322 5.81 1.54 -16.61
C TYR A 322 5.19 2.82 -17.15
N ILE A 323 4.49 2.70 -18.28
CA ILE A 323 3.89 3.84 -18.99
C ILE A 323 2.38 3.71 -18.91
N ALA A 324 1.71 4.69 -18.31
CA ALA A 324 0.25 4.70 -18.15
C ALA A 324 -0.33 6.10 -18.32
N VAL A 325 -1.60 6.18 -18.71
CA VAL A 325 -2.33 7.46 -18.79
C VAL A 325 -3.11 7.67 -17.48
N ARG A 326 -2.80 8.75 -16.77
CA ARG A 326 -3.53 9.13 -15.56
C ARG A 326 -4.39 10.37 -15.83
N VAL A 327 -5.59 10.37 -15.29
CA VAL A 327 -6.58 11.44 -15.43
C VAL A 327 -7.15 11.72 -14.03
N ASN A 328 -7.40 12.98 -13.71
CA ASN A 328 -7.91 13.39 -12.40
C ASN A 328 -9.42 13.09 -12.24
N LYS A 329 -9.79 11.81 -12.30
CA LYS A 329 -11.16 11.30 -12.18
C LYS A 329 -11.20 10.05 -11.30
N GLY A 330 -12.39 9.72 -10.80
CA GLY A 330 -12.59 8.53 -9.96
C GLY A 330 -11.76 8.60 -8.67
N GLY A 331 -11.01 7.54 -8.36
CA GLY A 331 -10.11 7.52 -7.21
C GLY A 331 -8.96 8.54 -7.29
N ASP A 332 -8.61 8.97 -8.51
CA ASP A 332 -7.56 9.98 -8.81
C ASP A 332 -8.09 11.41 -8.86
N ALA A 333 -9.28 11.71 -8.33
CA ALA A 333 -9.89 13.04 -8.43
C ALA A 333 -9.00 14.21 -7.93
N LEU A 334 -8.07 13.94 -6.99
CA LEU A 334 -7.11 14.92 -6.46
C LEU A 334 -5.71 14.84 -7.09
N LEU A 335 -5.55 14.05 -8.16
CA LEU A 335 -4.29 13.99 -8.90
C LEU A 335 -4.01 15.37 -9.49
N ALA A 336 -2.84 15.92 -9.16
CA ALA A 336 -2.42 17.25 -9.57
C ALA A 336 -1.45 17.20 -10.76
N ALA A 337 -1.19 18.37 -11.36
CA ALA A 337 -0.08 18.52 -12.30
C ALA A 337 1.26 18.22 -11.60
N PRO A 338 2.26 17.64 -12.29
CA PRO A 338 2.27 17.31 -13.72
C PRO A 338 1.64 15.94 -14.07
N TYR A 339 1.14 15.19 -13.09
CA TYR A 339 0.68 13.81 -13.28
C TYR A 339 -0.72 13.68 -13.90
N ALA A 340 -1.58 14.67 -13.64
CA ALA A 340 -2.96 14.68 -14.10
C ALA A 340 -3.09 14.95 -15.60
N ASN A 341 -3.96 14.19 -16.26
CA ASN A 341 -4.26 14.32 -17.68
C ASN A 341 -3.02 14.16 -18.57
N ALA A 342 -2.11 13.29 -18.13
CA ALA A 342 -0.80 13.11 -18.72
C ALA A 342 -0.42 11.64 -18.82
N VAL A 343 0.55 11.36 -19.69
CA VAL A 343 1.27 10.09 -19.71
C VAL A 343 2.27 10.13 -18.58
N ASN A 344 2.16 9.17 -17.67
CA ASN A 344 3.06 8.97 -16.56
C ASN A 344 4.03 7.86 -16.94
N VAL A 345 5.33 8.09 -16.68
CA VAL A 345 6.39 7.11 -16.90
C VAL A 345 7.07 6.90 -15.56
N HIS A 346 6.98 5.69 -15.03
CA HIS A 346 7.58 5.31 -13.76
C HIS A 346 8.74 4.35 -13.99
N GLU A 347 9.84 4.58 -13.27
CA GLU A 347 11.02 3.73 -13.30
C GLU A 347 11.03 2.79 -12.10
N VAL A 348 11.28 1.50 -12.34
CA VAL A 348 11.28 0.46 -11.30
C VAL A 348 12.53 -0.38 -11.47
N ASN A 349 13.23 -0.72 -10.39
CA ASN A 349 14.38 -1.63 -10.45
C ASN A 349 14.01 -2.93 -11.17
N ALA A 350 14.80 -3.34 -12.16
CA ALA A 350 14.49 -4.49 -12.99
C ALA A 350 14.51 -5.83 -12.23
N THR A 351 15.15 -5.88 -11.06
CA THR A 351 15.17 -7.06 -10.20
C THR A 351 13.93 -7.22 -9.32
N MET A 352 12.96 -6.30 -9.40
CA MET A 352 11.68 -6.38 -8.67
C MET A 352 10.59 -7.15 -9.43
#